data_AF-A0A847MKG7-F1
#
_entry.id   AF-A0A847MKG7-F1
#
_cell.length_a   1.000
_cell.length_b   1.000
_cell.length_c   1.000
_cell.angle_alpha   90.00
_cell.angle_beta   90.00
_cell.angle_gamma   90.00
#
_symmetry.space_group_name_H-M   'P 1'
#
loop_
_entity.id
_entity.type
_entity.pdbx_description
1 polymer ?
#
loop_
_entity_poly.entity_id
_entity_poly.type
_entity_poly.pdbx_seq_one_letter_code
_entity_poly.pdbx_strand_id
1 'polypeptide(L)'
;MKKNIIKLLLASLGTLFAAPALASAINLLNVSYDPTREFYREYNAMFSKHWQSTHGQTVNVRQSHGGSGAQARSVMYGLDADVVTLALAYDIDAIHQHNNLLPENWQQRLKKNSSPYTSTIVLLVRKGNPKNIQDWDDL
;
A
#
# COMPACT_ATOMS: atom_id res chain seq x y z
N MET A 1 -30.14 74.11 -22.07
CA MET A 1 -30.60 73.12 -21.07
C MET A 1 -31.17 71.89 -21.76
N LYS A 2 -30.44 70.77 -21.80
CA LYS A 2 -31.01 69.41 -21.90
C LYS A 2 -29.92 68.42 -21.41
N LYS A 3 -30.30 67.63 -20.40
CA LYS A 3 -29.46 66.82 -19.52
C LYS A 3 -29.08 65.48 -20.19
N ASN A 4 -27.78 65.21 -20.34
CA ASN A 4 -26.99 64.20 -19.61
C ASN A 4 -27.59 62.81 -19.23
N ILE A 5 -26.76 61.75 -19.45
CA ILE A 5 -26.58 60.49 -18.66
C ILE A 5 -27.54 59.33 -19.13
N ILE A 6 -27.19 58.06 -19.42
CA ILE A 6 -26.23 57.04 -18.92
C ILE A 6 -25.94 56.03 -20.06
N LYS A 7 -24.67 55.66 -20.31
CA LYS A 7 -24.31 54.40 -20.99
C LYS A 7 -24.31 53.29 -19.94
N LEU A 8 -25.24 52.35 -20.02
CA LEU A 8 -25.31 51.20 -19.11
C LEU A 8 -24.43 50.07 -19.69
N LEU A 9 -23.19 49.97 -19.21
CA LEU A 9 -22.35 48.79 -19.42
C LEU A 9 -22.86 47.69 -18.46
N LEU A 10 -23.53 46.67 -18.99
CA LEU A 10 -23.77 45.43 -18.25
C LEU A 10 -22.46 44.62 -18.25
N ALA A 11 -21.69 44.75 -17.18
CA ALA A 11 -20.63 43.79 -16.88
C ALA A 11 -21.28 42.50 -16.37
N SER A 12 -21.38 41.49 -17.23
CA SER A 12 -21.81 40.15 -16.87
C SER A 12 -20.79 39.53 -15.90
N LEU A 13 -21.15 39.46 -14.63
CA LEU A 13 -20.38 38.80 -13.58
C LEU A 13 -20.50 37.29 -13.80
N GLY A 14 -19.62 36.74 -14.66
CA GLY A 14 -19.48 35.30 -14.84
C GLY A 14 -18.87 34.67 -13.60
N THR A 15 -19.70 34.18 -12.69
CA THR A 15 -19.27 33.26 -11.63
C THR A 15 -18.78 31.98 -12.30
N LEU A 16 -17.46 31.87 -12.48
CA LEU A 16 -16.81 30.60 -12.76
C LEU A 16 -17.06 29.69 -11.55
N PHE A 17 -18.06 28.82 -11.65
CA PHE A 17 -18.11 27.62 -10.83
C PHE A 17 -16.88 26.77 -11.22
N ALA A 18 -15.83 26.86 -10.41
CA ALA A 18 -14.76 25.86 -10.44
C ALA A 18 -15.39 24.53 -10.02
N ALA A 19 -15.77 23.71 -10.99
CA ALA A 19 -16.12 22.32 -10.71
C ALA A 19 -14.93 21.69 -9.99
N PRO A 20 -15.12 21.02 -8.84
CA PRO A 20 -14.02 20.33 -8.19
C PRO A 20 -13.48 19.33 -9.20
N ALA A 21 -12.20 19.48 -9.57
CA ALA A 21 -11.52 18.50 -10.39
C ALA A 21 -11.63 17.17 -9.65
N LEU A 22 -12.39 16.22 -10.21
CA LEU A 22 -12.45 14.86 -9.71
C LEU A 22 -11.05 14.28 -9.83
N ALA A 23 -10.31 14.29 -8.72
CA ALA A 23 -8.98 13.69 -8.67
C ALA A 23 -9.12 12.21 -9.03
N SER A 24 -8.36 11.77 -10.04
CA SER A 24 -8.31 10.36 -10.43
C SER A 24 -7.94 9.49 -9.23
N ALA A 25 -8.64 8.37 -9.04
CA ALA A 25 -8.32 7.44 -7.98
C ALA A 25 -6.89 6.91 -8.14
N ILE A 26 -6.13 6.90 -7.04
CA ILE A 26 -4.80 6.30 -6.97
C ILE A 26 -4.99 4.80 -6.80
N ASN A 27 -4.38 4.00 -7.67
CA ASN A 27 -4.43 2.55 -7.58
C ASN A 27 -3.03 2.04 -7.22
N LEU A 28 -2.93 1.22 -6.18
CA LEU A 28 -1.69 0.62 -5.72
C LEU A 28 -1.81 -0.91 -5.77
N LEU A 29 -0.73 -1.59 -6.11
CA LEU A 29 -0.56 -3.03 -5.93
C LEU A 29 0.44 -3.29 -4.79
N ASN A 30 -0.05 -3.92 -3.72
CA ASN A 30 0.79 -4.51 -2.68
C ASN A 30 1.04 -6.00 -2.98
N VAL A 31 2.29 -6.35 -3.25
CA VAL A 31 2.73 -7.75 -3.37
C VAL A 31 3.26 -8.20 -2.01
N SER A 32 2.50 -9.06 -1.33
CA SER A 32 2.75 -9.48 0.06
C SER A 32 2.95 -10.99 0.19
N TYR A 33 3.43 -11.43 1.36
CA TYR A 33 3.55 -12.86 1.69
C TYR A 33 2.21 -13.47 2.19
N ASP A 34 2.14 -14.79 2.25
CA ASP A 34 0.88 -15.54 2.28
C ASP A 34 -0.10 -15.27 3.45
N PRO A 35 0.34 -15.23 4.73
CA PRO A 35 -0.57 -15.13 5.88
C PRO A 35 -1.05 -13.71 6.19
N THR A 36 -0.72 -12.69 5.38
CA THR A 36 -1.11 -11.29 5.64
C THR A 36 -2.43 -10.88 4.98
N ARG A 37 -3.17 -11.83 4.40
CA ARG A 37 -4.42 -11.60 3.64
C ARG A 37 -5.46 -10.83 4.46
N GLU A 38 -5.75 -11.32 5.66
CA GLU A 38 -6.73 -10.72 6.56
C GLU A 38 -6.27 -9.34 7.03
N PHE A 39 -5.00 -9.23 7.42
CA PHE A 39 -4.39 -7.98 7.87
C PHE A 39 -4.50 -6.88 6.81
N TYR A 40 -4.07 -7.15 5.57
CA TYR A 40 -4.10 -6.11 4.55
C TYR A 40 -5.52 -5.79 4.09
N ARG A 41 -6.47 -6.72 4.12
CA ARG A 41 -7.88 -6.41 3.86
C ARG A 41 -8.39 -5.32 4.81
N GLU A 42 -8.10 -5.44 6.10
CA GLU A 42 -8.51 -4.45 7.11
C GLU A 42 -7.66 -3.17 7.04
N TYR A 43 -6.34 -3.31 6.97
CA TYR A 43 -5.43 -2.18 6.91
C TYR A 43 -5.67 -1.31 5.68
N ASN A 44 -5.89 -1.90 4.51
CA ASN A 44 -6.14 -1.14 3.28
C ASN A 44 -7.44 -0.34 3.37
N ALA A 45 -8.52 -0.90 3.93
CA ALA A 45 -9.76 -0.16 4.13
C ALA A 45 -9.56 1.04 5.08
N MET A 46 -8.80 0.85 6.15
CA MET A 46 -8.45 1.93 7.07
C MET A 46 -7.58 3.00 6.39
N PHE A 47 -6.56 2.59 5.64
CA PHE A 47 -5.66 3.49 4.93
C PHE A 47 -6.39 4.32 3.88
N SER A 48 -7.21 3.70 3.03
CA SER A 48 -8.02 4.40 2.01
C SER A 48 -8.95 5.44 2.64
N LYS A 49 -9.62 5.10 3.75
CA LYS A 49 -10.48 6.05 4.47
C LYS A 49 -9.68 7.20 5.06
N HIS A 50 -8.55 6.89 5.70
CA HIS A 50 -7.67 7.90 6.27
C HIS A 50 -7.15 8.86 5.19
N TRP A 51 -6.67 8.33 4.05
CA TRP A 51 -6.14 9.11 2.95
C TRP A 51 -7.20 10.03 2.33
N GLN A 52 -8.40 9.52 2.07
CA GLN A 52 -9.51 10.33 1.58
C GLN A 52 -9.87 11.47 2.56
N SER A 53 -9.88 11.20 3.87
CA SER A 53 -10.21 12.22 4.88
C SER A 53 -9.16 13.32 5.02
N THR A 54 -7.89 13.02 4.76
CA THR A 54 -6.77 13.93 5.02
C THR A 54 -6.27 14.61 3.76
N HIS A 55 -6.39 13.96 2.61
CA HIS A 55 -5.85 14.44 1.33
C HIS A 55 -6.93 14.64 0.25
N GLY A 56 -8.18 14.25 0.51
CA GLY A 56 -9.27 14.39 -0.47
C GLY A 56 -9.17 13.43 -1.66
N GLN A 57 -8.25 12.47 -1.63
CA GLN A 57 -7.97 11.53 -2.71
C GLN A 57 -8.45 10.12 -2.38
N THR A 58 -9.05 9.46 -3.36
CA THR A 58 -9.41 8.04 -3.25
C THR A 58 -8.21 7.16 -3.56
N VAL A 59 -7.90 6.21 -2.68
CA VAL A 59 -6.85 5.20 -2.90
C VAL A 59 -7.47 3.82 -2.91
N ASN A 60 -7.20 3.03 -3.95
CA ASN A 60 -7.57 1.62 -4.05
C ASN A 60 -6.31 0.77 -3.98
N VAL A 61 -6.19 -0.09 -2.97
CA VAL A 61 -5.03 -0.96 -2.81
C VAL A 61 -5.41 -2.40 -3.15
N ARG A 62 -4.92 -2.88 -4.29
CA ARG A 62 -4.97 -4.28 -4.71
C ARG A 62 -3.88 -5.08 -3.98
N GLN A 63 -4.11 -6.38 -3.83
CA GLN A 63 -3.21 -7.27 -3.10
C GLN A 63 -2.89 -8.52 -3.92
N SER A 64 -1.67 -9.02 -3.79
CA SER A 64 -1.24 -10.34 -4.21
C SER A 64 -0.60 -11.05 -3.02
N HIS A 65 -0.91 -12.33 -2.81
CA HIS A 65 -0.39 -13.12 -1.68
C HIS A 65 0.06 -14.51 -2.15
N GLY A 66 1.22 -14.92 -1.65
CA GLY A 66 1.81 -16.24 -1.85
C GLY A 66 3.11 -16.40 -1.06
N GLY A 67 3.85 -17.48 -1.29
CA GLY A 67 5.16 -17.67 -0.66
C GLY A 67 6.10 -16.50 -0.95
N SER A 68 6.78 -15.98 0.08
CA SER A 68 7.55 -14.72 0.01
C SER A 68 8.56 -14.68 -1.15
N GLY A 69 9.40 -15.72 -1.30
CA GLY A 69 10.34 -15.80 -2.42
C GLY A 69 9.66 -15.97 -3.79
N ALA A 70 8.47 -16.58 -3.87
CA ALA A 70 7.72 -16.66 -5.12
C ALA A 70 7.13 -15.30 -5.52
N GLN A 71 6.66 -14.54 -4.54
CA GLN A 71 6.18 -13.18 -4.72
C GLN A 71 7.32 -12.25 -5.15
N ALA A 72 8.49 -12.34 -4.52
CA ALA A 72 9.69 -11.62 -4.94
C ALA A 72 10.06 -11.92 -6.41
N ARG A 73 10.08 -13.20 -6.80
CA ARG A 73 10.29 -13.60 -8.21
C ARG A 73 9.24 -13.02 -9.15
N SER A 74 7.96 -12.98 -8.75
CA SER A 74 6.92 -12.41 -9.60
C SER A 74 7.21 -10.93 -9.92
N VAL A 75 7.70 -10.17 -8.93
CA VAL A 75 8.11 -8.76 -9.13
C VAL A 75 9.37 -8.67 -9.99
N MET A 76 10.36 -9.53 -9.74
CA MET A 76 11.58 -9.59 -10.56
C MET A 76 11.27 -9.80 -12.05
N TYR A 77 10.25 -10.59 -12.35
CA TYR A 77 9.85 -10.98 -13.71
C TYR A 77 8.63 -10.22 -14.25
N GLY A 78 8.31 -9.04 -13.70
CA GLY A 78 7.43 -8.08 -14.35
C GLY A 78 6.04 -7.88 -13.74
N LEU A 79 5.76 -8.44 -12.56
CA LEU A 79 4.62 -7.98 -11.78
C LEU A 79 4.92 -6.58 -11.21
N ASP A 80 4.22 -5.58 -11.75
CA ASP A 80 4.43 -4.17 -11.43
C ASP A 80 3.84 -3.80 -10.05
N ALA A 81 4.64 -4.04 -9.01
CA ALA A 81 4.28 -3.76 -7.63
C ALA A 81 4.69 -2.34 -7.22
N ASP A 82 3.73 -1.56 -6.70
CA ASP A 82 4.03 -0.26 -6.10
C ASP A 82 4.74 -0.41 -4.75
N VAL A 83 4.34 -1.43 -3.98
CA VAL A 83 4.95 -1.78 -2.70
C VAL A 83 5.07 -3.29 -2.55
N VAL A 84 6.16 -3.73 -1.91
CA VAL A 84 6.34 -5.11 -1.47
C VAL A 84 6.35 -5.18 0.04
N THR A 85 5.66 -6.16 0.60
CA THR A 85 5.58 -6.39 2.05
C THR A 85 5.84 -7.87 2.32
N LEU A 86 7.12 -8.23 2.32
CA LEU A 86 7.59 -9.63 2.27
C LEU A 86 8.01 -10.15 3.66
N ALA A 87 8.24 -11.46 3.75
CA ALA A 87 8.45 -12.14 5.03
C ALA A 87 9.83 -11.86 5.66
N LEU A 88 10.85 -11.56 4.85
CA LEU A 88 12.23 -11.38 5.30
C LEU A 88 13.04 -10.51 4.32
N ALA A 89 14.12 -9.91 4.82
CA ALA A 89 14.91 -8.91 4.10
C ALA A 89 15.53 -9.46 2.80
N TYR A 90 16.02 -10.71 2.82
CA TYR A 90 16.68 -11.33 1.68
C TYR A 90 15.81 -11.35 0.41
N ASP A 91 14.50 -11.53 0.54
CA ASP A 91 13.59 -11.53 -0.62
C ASP A 91 13.47 -10.14 -1.26
N ILE A 92 13.62 -9.06 -0.46
CA ILE A 92 13.61 -7.68 -0.94
C ILE A 92 14.98 -7.32 -1.54
N ASP A 93 16.07 -7.74 -0.89
CA ASP A 93 17.43 -7.60 -1.44
C ASP A 93 17.55 -8.27 -2.81
N ALA A 94 16.96 -9.46 -2.97
CA ALA A 94 16.98 -10.16 -4.24
C ALA A 94 16.29 -9.36 -5.36
N ILE A 95 15.21 -8.63 -5.05
CA ILE A 95 14.55 -7.76 -6.06
C ILE A 95 15.52 -6.66 -6.47
N HIS A 96 16.13 -5.94 -5.50
CA HIS A 96 17.16 -4.93 -5.81
C HIS A 96 18.29 -5.50 -6.69
N GLN A 97 18.85 -6.64 -6.30
CA GLN A 97 19.98 -7.27 -7.00
C GLN A 97 19.63 -7.68 -8.44
N HIS A 98 18.38 -8.12 -8.69
CA HIS A 98 17.98 -8.61 -10.01
C HIS A 98 17.69 -7.49 -11.01
N ASN A 99 17.00 -6.41 -10.60
CA ASN A 99 16.51 -5.39 -11.54
C ASN A 99 16.61 -3.95 -11.02
N ASN A 100 17.20 -3.73 -9.85
CA ASN A 100 17.40 -2.41 -9.25
C ASN A 100 16.10 -1.58 -9.11
N LEU A 101 14.95 -2.24 -8.91
CA LEU A 101 13.64 -1.57 -8.76
C LEU A 101 13.50 -0.77 -7.45
N LEU A 102 14.36 -1.02 -6.48
CA LEU A 102 14.45 -0.30 -5.22
C LEU A 102 15.92 0.02 -4.93
N PRO A 103 16.22 1.10 -4.19
CA PRO A 103 17.61 1.45 -3.88
C PRO A 103 18.24 0.42 -2.94
N GLU A 104 19.57 0.28 -3.02
CA GLU A 104 20.35 -0.65 -2.19
C GLU A 104 20.13 -0.44 -0.69
N ASN A 105 19.96 0.83 -0.27
CA ASN A 105 19.71 1.19 1.13
C ASN A 105 18.22 1.13 1.54
N TRP A 106 17.39 0.32 0.87
CA TRP A 106 15.95 0.25 1.13
C TRP A 106 15.62 -0.04 2.61
N GLN A 107 16.43 -0.88 3.26
CA GLN A 107 16.18 -1.35 4.61
C GLN A 107 16.31 -0.22 5.65
N GLN A 108 17.09 0.82 5.36
CA GLN A 108 17.28 1.97 6.25
C GLN A 108 16.27 3.11 5.99
N ARG A 109 15.45 3.01 4.94
CA ARG A 109 14.48 4.08 4.57
C ARG A 109 13.32 4.20 5.55
N LEU A 110 13.02 3.14 6.30
CA LEU A 110 12.02 3.12 7.36
C LEU A 110 12.64 2.63 8.68
N LYS A 111 12.04 3.04 9.79
CA LYS A 111 12.50 2.65 11.14
C LYS A 111 12.49 1.13 11.31
N LYS A 112 13.33 0.63 12.22
CA LYS A 112 13.40 -0.78 12.62
C LYS A 112 13.67 -1.71 11.43
N ASN A 113 14.65 -1.35 10.60
CA ASN A 113 15.06 -2.13 9.41
C ASN A 113 13.89 -2.37 8.43
N SER A 114 13.02 -1.37 8.25
CA SER A 114 11.80 -1.48 7.46
C SER A 114 10.84 -2.60 7.90
N SER A 115 10.91 -3.02 9.18
CA SER A 115 10.01 -4.01 9.79
C SER A 115 9.08 -3.34 10.81
N PRO A 116 7.86 -2.93 10.40
CA PRO A 116 6.92 -2.24 11.29
C PRO A 116 6.35 -3.15 12.39
N TYR A 117 6.42 -4.47 12.21
CA TYR A 117 6.04 -5.49 13.19
C TYR A 117 7.03 -6.66 13.14
N THR A 118 6.94 -7.55 14.14
CA THR A 118 7.67 -8.81 14.19
C THR A 118 6.72 -9.95 14.52
N SER A 119 7.17 -11.19 14.27
CA SER A 119 6.50 -12.41 14.69
C SER A 119 7.54 -13.39 15.23
N THR A 120 7.12 -14.60 15.57
CA THR A 120 8.00 -15.70 15.94
C THR A 120 7.47 -17.01 15.37
N ILE A 121 8.30 -18.05 15.40
CA ILE A 121 7.91 -19.40 14.98
C ILE A 121 7.45 -20.18 16.20
N VAL A 122 6.29 -20.82 16.08
CA VAL A 122 5.69 -21.65 17.13
C VAL A 122 5.17 -22.96 16.53
N LEU A 123 4.95 -23.95 17.38
CA LEU A 123 4.35 -25.23 16.99
C LEU A 123 2.84 -25.17 17.24
N LEU A 124 2.03 -25.34 16.20
CA LEU A 124 0.59 -25.49 16.33
C LEU A 124 0.22 -26.98 16.36
N VAL A 125 -0.29 -27.44 17.50
CA VAL A 125 -0.72 -28.84 17.70
C VAL A 125 -2.23 -28.99 17.64
N ARG A 126 -2.71 -30.19 17.28
CA ARG A 126 -4.15 -30.53 17.38
C ARG A 126 -4.58 -30.61 18.84
N LYS A 127 -5.89 -30.43 19.09
CA LYS A 127 -6.50 -30.55 20.44
C LYS A 127 -6.05 -31.84 21.13
N GLY A 128 -5.60 -31.70 22.37
CA GLY A 128 -5.11 -32.80 23.20
C GLY A 128 -3.65 -33.18 22.96
N ASN A 129 -2.96 -32.58 21.98
CA ASN A 129 -1.56 -32.87 21.64
C ASN A 129 -1.26 -34.39 21.59
N PRO A 130 -1.89 -35.15 20.66
CA PRO A 130 -1.81 -36.62 20.67
C PRO A 130 -0.40 -37.18 20.44
N LYS A 131 0.52 -36.35 19.95
CA LYS A 131 1.94 -36.69 19.75
C LYS A 131 2.85 -36.21 20.88
N ASN A 132 2.30 -35.54 21.89
CA ASN A 132 3.06 -34.94 23.00
C ASN A 132 4.24 -34.06 22.54
N ILE A 133 4.06 -33.27 21.48
CA ILE A 133 5.08 -32.34 20.97
C ILE A 133 5.19 -31.17 21.94
N GLN A 134 6.38 -30.94 22.48
CA GLN A 134 6.68 -29.90 23.46
C GLN A 134 7.80 -28.97 23.00
N ASP A 135 8.78 -29.48 22.24
CA ASP A 135 9.92 -28.70 21.77
C ASP A 135 10.41 -29.15 20.38
N TRP A 136 11.48 -28.50 19.89
CA TRP A 136 12.08 -28.76 18.58
C TRP A 136 12.57 -30.20 18.40
N ASP A 137 13.04 -30.85 19.47
CA ASP A 137 13.52 -32.23 19.43
C ASP A 137 12.39 -33.26 19.16
N ASP A 138 11.12 -32.83 19.25
CA ASP A 138 9.94 -33.67 18.98
C ASP A 138 9.46 -33.63 17.50
N LEU A 139 10.06 -32.77 16.65
CA LEU A 139 9.71 -32.62 15.23
C LEU A 139 10.45 -33.60 14.31
#